data_AF-A0A9E4LBQ3-F1
#
_entry.id   AF-A0A9E4LBQ3-F1
#
_cell.length_a   1.000
_cell.length_b   1.000
_cell.length_c   1.000
_cell.angle_alpha   90.00
_cell.angle_beta   90.00
_cell.angle_gamma   90.00
#
_symmetry.space_group_name_H-M   'P 1'
#
loop_
_entity.id
_entity.type
_entity.pdbx_description
1 polymer ?
#
loop_
_entity_poly.entity_id
_entity_poly.type
_entity_poly.pdbx_seq_one_letter_code
_entity_poly.pdbx_strand_id
1 'polypeptide(L)' 'MMWFSNLLSRNEYGFITRNEENDIDPLFCHLLEEKREAFKELYVEIDNIESRTNI' A
#
# COMPACT_ATOMS: atom_id res chain seq x y z
N MET A 1 -2.42 11.88 -22.99
CA MET A 1 -1.62 11.63 -21.76
C MET A 1 -2.48 11.31 -20.54
N MET A 2 -3.51 12.09 -20.21
CA MET A 2 -4.39 11.84 -19.04
C MET A 2 -4.99 10.42 -18.96
N TRP A 3 -5.23 9.74 -20.10
CA TRP A 3 -5.86 8.43 -20.11
C TRP A 3 -4.97 7.31 -19.54
N PHE A 4 -3.64 7.45 -19.62
CA PHE A 4 -2.68 6.42 -19.19
C PHE A 4 -2.58 6.50 -17.68
N SER A 5 -2.48 7.72 -17.12
CA SER A 5 -2.54 7.94 -15.68
C SER A 5 -3.84 7.40 -15.08
N ASN A 6 -5.00 7.63 -15.73
CA ASN A 6 -6.28 7.10 -15.27
C ASN A 6 -6.36 5.56 -15.37
N LEU A 7 -5.78 4.97 -16.42
CA LEU A 7 -5.72 3.51 -16.57
C LEU A 7 -4.84 2.86 -15.50
N LEU A 8 -3.65 3.43 -15.24
CA LEU A 8 -2.69 2.91 -14.28
C LEU A 8 -3.23 3.04 -12.85
N SER A 9 -3.86 4.17 -12.50
CA SER A 9 -4.48 4.38 -11.16
C SER A 9 -5.63 3.43 -10.82
N ARG A 10 -6.18 2.71 -11.80
CA ARG A 10 -7.31 1.80 -11.60
C ARG A 10 -6.88 0.35 -11.40
N ASN A 11 -5.61 0.03 -11.67
CA ASN A 11 -5.09 -1.33 -11.62
C ASN A 11 -4.26 -1.58 -10.35
N GLU A 12 -4.43 -0.78 -9.29
CA GLU A 12 -3.70 -0.88 -8.03
C GLU A 12 -4.20 -2.10 -7.23
N TYR A 13 -3.33 -3.10 -7.09
CA TYR A 13 -3.58 -4.36 -6.39
C TYR A 13 -2.35 -4.76 -5.56
N GLY A 14 -2.57 -5.47 -4.45
CA GLY A 14 -1.48 -5.96 -3.60
C GLY A 14 -0.99 -4.91 -2.59
N PHE A 15 -1.82 -4.61 -1.59
CA PHE A 15 -1.49 -3.67 -0.51
C PHE A 15 -0.80 -4.37 0.67
N ILE A 16 0.12 -3.65 1.33
CA ILE A 16 0.95 -4.23 2.41
C ILE A 16 0.09 -4.72 3.58
N THR A 17 -0.85 -3.89 4.04
CA THR A 17 -1.69 -4.24 5.20
C THR A 17 -2.77 -5.27 4.87
N ARG A 18 -3.18 -5.38 3.60
CA ARG A 18 -4.16 -6.38 3.16
C ARG A 18 -3.54 -7.75 2.92
N ASN A 19 -2.26 -7.80 2.55
CA ASN A 19 -1.47 -9.02 2.35
C ASN A 19 -2.25 -10.11 1.58
N GLU A 20 -2.93 -9.73 0.49
CA GLU A 20 -3.87 -10.60 -0.24
C GLU A 20 -3.18 -11.85 -0.81
N GLU A 21 -1.89 -11.74 -1.13
CA GLU A 21 -1.05 -12.84 -1.64
C GLU A 21 -0.38 -13.67 -0.52
N ASN A 22 -0.54 -13.28 0.77
CA ASN A 22 0.11 -13.89 1.94
C ASN A 22 1.64 -14.02 1.80
N ASP A 23 2.26 -13.11 1.06
CA ASP A 23 3.68 -13.11 0.73
C ASP A 23 4.49 -12.10 1.56
N ILE A 24 3.80 -11.31 2.40
CA ILE A 24 4.40 -10.28 3.24
C ILE A 24 4.66 -10.83 4.64
N ASP A 25 5.84 -10.52 5.17
CA ASP A 25 6.23 -10.90 6.52
C ASP A 25 5.27 -10.28 7.57
N PRO A 26 4.63 -11.08 8.44
CA PRO A 26 3.70 -10.56 9.45
C PRO A 26 4.32 -9.55 10.41
N LEU A 27 5.62 -9.67 10.72
CA LEU A 27 6.34 -8.72 11.58
C LEU A 27 6.40 -7.34 10.92
N PHE A 28 6.58 -7.31 9.60
CA PHE A 28 6.59 -6.05 8.86
C PHE A 28 5.23 -5.35 8.91
N CYS A 29 4.13 -6.09 8.77
CA CYS A 29 2.78 -5.54 8.95
C CYS A 29 2.58 -4.96 10.35
N HIS A 30 3.03 -5.66 11.39
CA HIS A 30 2.95 -5.16 12.77
C HIS A 30 3.75 -3.87 12.98
N LEU A 31 4.98 -3.79 12.47
CA LEU A 31 5.82 -2.60 12.57
C LEU A 31 5.22 -1.39 11.85
N LEU A 32 4.56 -1.61 10.71
CA LEU A 32 3.85 -0.57 9.97
C LEU A 32 2.64 -0.06 10.74
N GLU A 33 1.87 -0.98 11.32
CA GLU A 33 0.69 -0.66 12.13
C GLU A 33 1.06 0.13 13.39
N GLU A 34 2.16 -0.23 14.06
CA GLU A 34 2.69 0.51 15.22
C GLU A 34 3.06 1.96 14.88
N LYS A 35 3.35 2.26 13.62
CA LYS A 35 3.71 3.59 13.12
C LYS A 35 2.57 4.31 12.42
N ARG A 36 1.35 3.75 12.41
CA ARG A 36 0.17 4.32 11.72
C ARG A 36 -0.04 5.80 12.03
N GLU A 37 0.02 6.20 13.30
CA GLU A 37 -0.18 7.61 13.67
C GLU A 37 0.92 8.54 13.13
N ALA A 38 2.18 8.07 13.10
CA ALA A 38 3.29 8.85 12.51
C ALA A 38 3.13 9.03 10.99
N PHE A 39 2.61 8.03 10.28
CA PHE A 39 2.28 8.15 8.86
C PHE A 39 1.07 9.06 8.61
N LYS A 40 0.08 9.02 9.51
CA LYS A 40 -1.10 9.88 9.44
C LYS A 40 -0.76 11.36 9.58
N GLU A 41 0.20 11.71 10.44
CA GLU A 41 0.74 13.09 10.55
C GLU A 41 1.36 13.58 9.24
N LEU A 42 1.84 12.66 8.39
CA LEU A 42 2.39 12.94 7.07
C LEU A 42 1.34 12.86 5.95
N TYR A 43 0.06 12.71 6.28
CA TYR A 43 -1.04 12.49 5.33
C TYR A 43 -0.87 11.23 4.47
N VAL A 44 -0.17 10.22 4.99
CA VAL A 44 0.00 8.92 4.33
C VAL A 44 -0.92 7.88 4.98
N GLU A 45 -1.74 7.24 4.16
CA GLU A 45 -2.60 6.13 4.58
C GLU A 45 -1.88 4.81 4.31
N ILE A 46 -1.44 4.14 5.38
CA ILE A 46 -0.61 2.93 5.27
C ILE A 46 -1.33 1.78 4.55
N ASP A 47 -2.67 1.80 4.54
CA ASP A 47 -3.50 0.81 3.84
C ASP A 47 -3.48 0.96 2.32
N ASN A 48 -3.01 2.11 1.82
CA ASN A 48 -2.85 2.38 0.39
C ASN A 48 -1.40 2.18 -0.07
N ILE A 49 -0.51 1.67 0.78
CA ILE A 49 0.86 1.37 0.37
C ILE A 49 0.88 0.02 -0.35
N GLU A 50 1.30 0.05 -1.61
CA GLU A 50 1.50 -1.14 -2.43
C GLU A 50 2.71 -1.95 -1.96
N SER A 51 2.53 -3.27 -1.95
CA SER A 51 3.58 -4.24 -1.61
C SER A 51 4.55 -4.47 -2.77
N ARG A 52 4.09 -4.28 -4.01
CA ARG A 52 4.81 -4.57 -5.24
C ARG A 52 4.40 -3.59 -6.33
N THR A 53 5.31 -3.26 -7.23
CA THR A 53 4.97 -2.54 -8.46
C THR A 53 4.49 -3.55 -9.50
N ASN A 54 3.18 -3.56 -9.79
CA ASN A 54 2.55 -4.46 -10.75
C ASN A 54 1.79 -3.72 -11.87
N ILE A 55 2.00 -2.40 -11.97
CA ILE A 55 1.39 -1.45 -12.92
C ILE A 55 2.47 -0.73 -13.73
#